data_AF-A0A3D0TR81-F1
#
_entry.id   AF-A0A3D0TR81-F1
#
_cell.length_a   1.000
_cell.length_b   1.000
_cell.length_c   1.000
_cell.angle_alpha   90.00
_cell.angle_beta   90.00
_cell.angle_gamma   90.00
#
_symmetry.space_group_name_H-M   'P 1'
#
loop_
_entity.id
_entity.type
_entity.pdbx_description
1 polymer ?
#
loop_
_entity_poly.entity_id
_entity_poly.type
_entity_poly.pdbx_seq_one_letter_code
_entity_poly.pdbx_strand_id
1 'polypeptide(L)'
;MDFLQKLKLVWSDSTLRKRLLFIGAMLIAFRFLSAIPIPGINVAELANFLANNQFFGLLNIFSGGGLSNLSIVMLGVGPYITASIIMQLLT
;
A
#
# COMPACT_ATOMS: atom_id res chain seq x y z
N MET A 1 3.31 -13.14 -30.46
CA MET A 1 2.85 -11.77 -30.78
C MET A 1 1.59 -11.34 -30.03
N ASP A 2 1.13 -12.12 -29.05
CA ASP A 2 -0.17 -11.92 -28.37
C ASP A 2 -0.15 -10.81 -27.28
N PHE A 3 1.01 -10.59 -26.62
CA PHE A 3 1.14 -9.61 -25.54
C PHE A 3 1.01 -8.15 -26.02
N LEU A 4 1.57 -7.83 -27.20
CA LEU A 4 1.49 -6.48 -27.79
C LEU A 4 0.07 -6.13 -28.24
N GLN A 5 -0.70 -7.12 -28.70
CA GLN A 5 -2.11 -6.94 -29.04
C GLN A 5 -2.96 -6.68 -27.79
N LYS A 6 -2.70 -7.38 -26.68
CA LYS A 6 -3.34 -7.13 -25.39
C LYS A 6 -3.06 -5.73 -24.86
N LEU A 7 -1.82 -5.24 -25.00
CA LEU A 7 -1.47 -3.86 -24.64
C LEU A 7 -2.25 -2.83 -25.48
N LYS A 8 -2.39 -3.09 -26.79
CA LYS A 8 -3.17 -2.24 -27.69
C LYS A 8 -4.67 -2.24 -27.35
N LEU A 9 -5.21 -3.40 -26.96
CA LEU A 9 -6.60 -3.55 -26.49
C LEU A 9 -6.90 -2.75 -25.22
N VAL A 10 -5.96 -2.74 -24.25
CA VAL A 10 -6.08 -1.92 -23.04
C VAL A 10 -6.24 -0.43 -23.38
N TRP A 11 -5.60 0.02 -24.47
CA TRP A 11 -5.67 1.41 -24.89
C TRP A 11 -6.86 1.75 -25.79
N SER A 12 -7.32 0.78 -26.60
CA SER A 12 -8.48 0.96 -27.49
C SER A 12 -9.82 0.79 -26.80
N ASP A 13 -9.94 -0.08 -25.80
CA ASP A 13 -11.20 -0.32 -25.10
C ASP A 13 -11.46 0.73 -24.01
N SER A 14 -12.57 1.46 -24.17
CA SER A 14 -12.95 2.53 -23.24
C SER A 14 -13.26 2.04 -21.82
N THR A 15 -13.71 0.79 -21.67
CA THR A 15 -14.05 0.17 -20.38
C THR A 15 -12.79 -0.19 -19.61
N LEU A 16 -11.81 -0.81 -20.29
CA LEU A 16 -10.50 -1.15 -19.71
C LEU A 16 -9.76 0.12 -19.27
N ARG A 17 -9.75 1.15 -20.13
CA ARG A 17 -9.13 2.44 -19.79
C ARG A 17 -9.75 3.09 -18.55
N LYS A 18 -11.10 3.08 -18.43
CA LYS A 18 -11.79 3.62 -17.24
C LYS A 18 -11.42 2.87 -15.96
N ARG A 19 -11.35 1.53 -16.01
CA ARG A 19 -10.91 0.72 -14.85
C ARG A 19 -9.47 1.01 -14.45
N LEU A 20 -8.59 1.17 -15.44
CA LEU A 20 -7.17 1.45 -15.21
C LEU A 20 -6.98 2.84 -14.59
N LEU A 21 -7.72 3.84 -15.07
CA LEU A 21 -7.78 5.17 -14.45
C LEU A 21 -8.33 5.14 -13.04
N PHE A 22 -9.37 4.33 -12.77
CA PHE A 22 -9.92 4.17 -11.43
C PHE A 22 -8.90 3.58 -10.46
N ILE A 23 -8.20 2.50 -10.85
CA ILE A 23 -7.13 1.90 -10.05
C ILE A 23 -6.02 2.92 -9.80
N GLY A 24 -5.58 3.64 -10.84
CA GLY A 24 -4.58 4.70 -10.71
C GLY A 24 -5.02 5.80 -9.73
N ALA A 25 -6.26 6.26 -9.82
CA ALA A 25 -6.82 7.24 -8.89
C ALA A 25 -6.86 6.72 -7.45
N MET A 26 -7.24 5.46 -7.23
CA MET A 26 -7.20 4.84 -5.90
C MET A 26 -5.78 4.72 -5.35
N LEU A 27 -4.79 4.39 -6.17
CA LEU A 27 -3.38 4.35 -5.74
C LEU A 27 -2.87 5.73 -5.33
N ILE A 28 -3.25 6.77 -6.07
CA ILE A 28 -2.94 8.16 -5.72
C ILE A 28 -3.61 8.52 -4.38
N ALA A 29 -4.89 8.21 -4.20
CA ALA A 29 -5.59 8.44 -2.95
C ALA A 29 -4.92 7.72 -1.77
N PHE A 30 -4.58 6.44 -1.93
CA PHE A 30 -3.80 5.69 -0.94
C PHE A 30 -2.48 6.38 -0.60
N ARG A 31 -1.78 6.92 -1.60
CA ARG A 31 -0.52 7.62 -1.38
C ARG A 31 -0.71 8.89 -0.55
N PHE A 32 -1.76 9.66 -0.80
CA PHE A 32 -2.13 10.81 0.03
C PHE A 32 -2.41 10.41 1.47
N LEU A 33 -3.19 9.34 1.70
CA LEU A 33 -3.47 8.84 3.05
C LEU A 33 -2.20 8.37 3.77
N SER A 34 -1.26 7.73 3.06
CA SER A 34 0.03 7.30 3.62
C SER A 34 0.97 8.46 4.00
N ALA A 35 0.72 9.66 3.47
CA ALA A 35 1.51 10.85 3.75
C ALA A 35 0.99 11.65 4.95
N ILE A 36 -0.23 11.37 5.44
CA ILE A 36 -0.81 12.07 6.59
C ILE A 36 -0.39 11.35 7.88
N PRO A 37 0.49 11.96 8.70
CA PRO A 37 0.90 11.38 9.98
C PRO A 37 -0.21 11.53 11.03
N ILE A 38 -0.28 10.59 11.95
CA ILE A 38 -1.16 10.68 13.12
C ILE A 38 -0.59 11.76 14.07
N PRO A 39 -1.41 12.70 14.58
CA PRO A 39 -0.93 13.75 15.48
C PRO A 39 -0.47 13.16 16.82
N GLY A 40 0.61 13.71 17.39
CA GLY A 40 1.13 13.33 18.71
C GLY A 40 2.34 12.40 18.71
N ILE A 41 2.98 12.16 17.56
CA ILE A 41 4.15 11.29 17.43
C ILE A 41 5.40 12.09 17.05
N ASN A 42 6.52 11.81 17.72
CA ASN A 42 7.83 12.35 17.36
C ASN A 42 8.48 11.50 16.25
N VAL A 43 8.48 12.02 15.02
CA VAL A 43 9.02 11.32 13.83
C VAL A 43 10.54 11.06 13.95
N ALA A 44 11.28 11.92 14.65
CA ALA A 44 12.73 11.76 14.81
C ALA A 44 13.08 10.57 15.72
N GLU A 45 12.35 10.41 16.83
CA GLU A 45 12.51 9.26 17.74
C GLU A 45 12.06 7.97 17.06
N LEU A 46 10.98 8.02 16.29
CA LEU A 46 10.48 6.88 15.52
C LEU A 46 11.48 6.40 14.47
N ALA A 47 12.12 7.31 13.74
CA ALA A 47 13.14 6.96 12.75
C ALA A 47 14.33 6.24 13.42
N ASN A 48 14.77 6.74 14.58
CA ASN A 48 15.82 6.09 15.38
C ASN A 48 15.36 4.71 15.87
N PHE A 49 14.11 4.55 16.32
CA PHE A 49 13.57 3.27 16.76
C PHE A 49 13.50 2.23 15.64
N LEU A 50 13.05 2.63 14.44
CA LEU A 50 13.00 1.76 13.25
C LEU A 50 14.41 1.38 12.78
N ALA A 51 15.37 2.32 12.80
CA ALA A 51 16.75 2.06 12.38
C ALA A 51 17.45 1.03 13.29
N ASN A 52 17.13 1.05 14.59
CA ASN A 52 17.69 0.10 15.56
C ASN A 52 17.02 -1.28 15.51
N ASN A 53 15.90 -1.44 14.79
CA ASN A 53 15.14 -2.69 14.75
C ASN A 53 14.86 -3.14 13.31
N GLN A 54 15.67 -4.08 12.81
CA GLN A 54 15.52 -4.62 11.44
C GLN A 54 14.13 -5.20 11.15
N PHE A 55 13.47 -5.79 12.16
CA PHE A 55 12.10 -6.31 12.02
C PHE A 55 11.10 -5.20 11.67
N PHE A 56 11.16 -4.05 12.36
CA PHE A 56 10.30 -2.92 12.05
C PHE A 56 10.67 -2.26 10.71
N GLY A 57 11.95 -2.32 10.32
CA GLY A 57 12.39 -1.95 8.97
C GLY A 57 11.70 -2.80 7.88
N LEU A 58 11.62 -4.12 8.08
CA LEU A 58 10.91 -5.02 7.16
C LEU A 58 9.41 -4.71 7.11
N LEU A 59 8.77 -4.52 8.27
CA LEU A 59 7.36 -4.14 8.35
C LEU A 59 7.09 -2.80 7.64
N ASN A 60 8.02 -1.84 7.71
CA ASN A 60 7.87 -0.57 7.01
C ASN A 60 7.81 -0.75 5.48
N ILE A 61 8.62 -1.65 4.92
CA ILE A 61 8.61 -1.98 3.49
C ILE A 61 7.26 -2.58 3.09
N PHE A 62 6.74 -3.55 3.87
CA PHE A 62 5.43 -4.14 3.62
C PHE A 62 4.27 -3.15 3.79
N SER A 63 4.43 -2.12 4.62
CA SER A 63 3.45 -1.04 4.77
C SER A 63 3.51 0.02 3.65
N GLY A 64 4.51 -0.02 2.76
CA GLY A 64 4.72 1.01 1.74
C GLY A 64 5.28 2.34 2.27
N GLY A 65 5.99 2.30 3.41
CA GLY A 65 6.54 3.49 4.08
C GLY A 65 5.58 4.17 5.06
N GLY A 66 4.41 3.57 5.31
CA GLY A 66 3.41 4.10 6.23
C GLY A 66 3.85 4.03 7.70
N LEU A 67 4.69 3.05 8.07
CA LEU A 67 5.20 2.87 9.42
C LEU A 67 6.24 3.93 9.79
N SER A 68 7.09 4.36 8.85
CA SER A 68 8.14 5.37 9.11
C SER A 68 7.61 6.75 9.47
N ASN A 69 6.38 7.09 9.07
CA ASN A 69 5.73 8.35 9.41
C ASN A 69 4.53 8.16 10.35
N LEU A 70 4.31 6.93 10.86
CA LEU A 70 3.10 6.50 11.56
C LEU A 70 1.84 7.14 10.97
N SER A 71 1.65 6.91 9.67
CA SER A 71 0.51 7.45 8.92
C SER A 71 -0.80 6.79 9.32
N ILE A 72 -1.92 7.38 8.92
CA ILE A 72 -3.26 6.79 9.12
C ILE A 72 -3.33 5.36 8.58
N VAL A 73 -2.52 5.03 7.56
CA VAL A 73 -2.46 3.72 6.92
C VAL A 73 -1.12 3.02 7.20
N MET A 74 -0.61 3.13 8.43
CA MET A 74 0.73 2.65 8.80
C MET A 74 0.98 1.14 8.61
N LEU A 75 -0.06 0.30 8.61
CA LEU A 75 0.06 -1.16 8.40
C LEU A 75 -0.39 -1.59 7.00
N GLY A 76 -0.73 -0.63 6.13
CA GLY A 76 -1.19 -0.92 4.77
C GLY A 76 -2.39 -1.89 4.75
N VAL A 77 -2.31 -2.85 3.84
CA VAL A 77 -3.28 -3.95 3.70
C VAL A 77 -2.97 -5.14 4.63
N GLY A 78 -1.90 -5.06 5.44
CA GLY A 78 -1.42 -6.15 6.30
C GLY A 78 -2.52 -6.76 7.20
N PRO A 79 -3.28 -5.96 7.97
CA PRO A 79 -4.34 -6.49 8.83
C PRO A 79 -5.42 -7.25 8.06
N TYR A 80 -5.75 -6.81 6.84
CA TYR A 80 -6.71 -7.50 5.98
C TYR A 80 -6.15 -8.82 5.45
N ILE A 81 -4.87 -8.87 5.07
CA ILE A 81 -4.21 -10.10 4.64
C ILE A 81 -4.21 -11.11 5.79
N THR A 82 -3.79 -10.68 6.99
CA THR A 82 -3.77 -11.53 8.18
C THR A 82 -5.16 -12.06 8.53
N ALA A 83 -6.18 -11.20 8.53
CA ALA A 83 -7.57 -11.62 8.76
C ALA A 83 -8.04 -12.62 7.69
N SER A 84 -7.72 -12.39 6.42
CA SER A 84 -8.09 -13.29 5.33
C SER A 84 -7.45 -14.68 5.46
N ILE A 85 -6.17 -14.73 5.89
CA ILE A 85 -5.48 -16.00 6.18
C ILE A 85 -6.16 -16.72 7.36
N ILE A 86 -6.49 -15.99 8.43
CA ILE A 86 -7.19 -16.58 9.58
C ILE A 86 -8.53 -17.19 9.14
N MET A 87 -9.34 -16.46 8.36
CA MET A 87 -10.62 -16.96 7.87
C MET A 87 -10.46 -18.19 6.96
N GLN A 88 -9.42 -18.21 6.12
CA GLN A 88 -9.10 -19.37 5.27
C GLN A 88 -8.68 -20.60 6.08
N LEU A 89 -7.98 -20.42 7.21
CA LEU A 89 -7.59 -21.53 8.08
C LEU A 89 -8.73 -22.05 8.96
N LEU A 90 -9.74 -21.22 9.21
CA LEU A 90 -10.93 -21.57 10.00
C LEU A 90 -12.01 -22.31 9.19
N THR A 91 -11.87 -22.36 7.85
CA THR A 91 -12.78 -23.04 6.93
C THR A 91 -12.20 -24.40 6.53
#